data_AF-A0A9W9LY71-F1
#
_entry.id   AF-A0A9W9LY71-F1
#
_cell.length_a   1.000
_cell.length_b   1.000
_cell.length_c   1.000
_cell.angle_alpha   90.00
_cell.angle_beta   90.00
_cell.angle_gamma   90.00
#
_symmetry.space_group_name_H-M   'P 1'
#
loop_
_entity.id
_entity.type
_entity.pdbx_description
1 polymer ?
#
loop_
_entity_poly.entity_id
_entity_poly.type
_entity_poly.pdbx_seq_one_letter_code
_entity_poly.pdbx_strand_id
1 'polypeptide(L)'
;MNSTACVIEANPDVSGVGIRISIYTLCLGGSIINYLLRVFAPGEDQEEFSRGVSSALGLQGLALLCTAIYQTVRGDLTLFHAICVVHLLAILGMKMVSKGRYAGLGPWRLYFFSAIQILALAAFLALNVYVWVKAPQFGSQPQCNKDTVYVVFGVSIKATSPVFRYIILGALGAVVAGCALTFTCMLPCLCGYVAYRRRHPDAGNRIEGQKRGWMNWFVEVNHPVYQDRLEPPERLHGKALLNFTLNKVAYCSFCIYLIVSLEQTIHRNNLDSEEKGWTFGQVIAIFLLLGVANELLNVLLASWDRKQAESSQQLVQFRPGTGNSVHSSSS
;
A
#
# COMPACT_ATOMS: atom_id res chain seq x y z
N MET A 1 0.93 -14.88 -47.21
CA MET A 1 0.12 -13.99 -46.36
C MET A 1 1.07 -13.35 -45.36
N ASN A 2 1.44 -12.08 -45.57
CA ASN A 2 2.25 -11.35 -44.59
C ASN A 2 1.41 -11.25 -43.33
N SER A 3 1.82 -11.97 -42.28
CA SER A 3 1.26 -11.82 -40.94
C SER A 3 1.59 -10.40 -40.50
N THR A 4 0.69 -9.46 -40.77
CA THR A 4 0.76 -8.11 -40.21
C THR A 4 0.80 -8.29 -38.71
N ALA A 5 1.94 -7.98 -38.10
CA ALA A 5 2.11 -8.06 -36.66
C ALA A 5 0.93 -7.34 -35.99
N CYS A 6 0.25 -7.99 -35.04
CA CYS A 6 -0.83 -7.30 -34.35
C CYS A 6 -0.28 -6.05 -33.66
N VAL A 7 -0.95 -4.92 -33.83
CA VAL A 7 -0.77 -3.69 -33.06
C VAL A 7 -1.89 -3.62 -32.02
N ILE A 8 -1.51 -3.55 -30.75
CA ILE A 8 -2.46 -3.43 -29.64
C ILE A 8 -2.90 -1.96 -29.54
N GLU A 9 -4.21 -1.72 -29.54
CA GLU A 9 -4.80 -0.38 -29.40
C GLU A 9 -4.43 0.25 -28.06
N ALA A 10 -4.04 1.52 -28.09
CA ALA A 10 -3.60 2.28 -26.93
C ALA A 10 -4.74 2.56 -25.94
N ASN A 11 -4.42 2.49 -24.66
CA ASN A 11 -5.29 2.94 -23.58
C ASN A 11 -4.43 3.63 -22.49
N PRO A 12 -3.97 4.87 -22.79
CA PRO A 12 -3.08 5.63 -21.92
C PRO A 12 -3.71 6.00 -20.56
N ASP A 13 -5.03 5.91 -20.42
CA ASP A 13 -5.72 6.11 -19.13
C ASP A 13 -5.62 4.90 -18.18
N VAL A 14 -5.04 3.79 -18.65
CA VAL A 14 -4.91 2.56 -17.88
C VAL A 14 -3.46 2.17 -17.65
N SER A 15 -2.64 2.14 -18.71
CA SER A 15 -1.20 1.80 -18.63
C SER A 15 -0.26 2.95 -18.97
N GLY A 16 -0.81 4.15 -19.12
CA GLY A 16 -0.02 5.28 -19.54
C GLY A 16 1.04 5.75 -18.54
N VAL A 17 1.95 6.57 -19.04
CA VAL A 17 3.20 6.91 -18.36
C VAL A 17 2.96 7.64 -17.04
N GLY A 18 2.03 8.61 -16.99
CA GLY A 18 1.77 9.36 -15.76
C GLY A 18 1.20 8.49 -14.62
N ILE A 19 0.31 7.53 -14.93
CA ILE A 19 -0.22 6.58 -13.94
C ILE A 19 0.90 5.72 -13.37
N ARG A 20 1.74 5.17 -14.25
CA ARG A 20 2.89 4.36 -13.85
C ARG A 20 3.87 5.14 -12.98
N ILE A 21 4.27 6.34 -13.39
CA ILE A 21 5.18 7.21 -12.61
C ILE A 21 4.58 7.51 -11.23
N SER A 22 3.28 7.82 -11.15
CA SER A 22 2.60 8.06 -9.87
C SER A 22 2.69 6.84 -8.96
N ILE A 23 2.31 5.67 -9.46
CA ILE A 23 2.32 4.42 -8.70
C ILE A 23 3.75 4.07 -8.25
N TYR A 24 4.75 4.19 -9.13
CA TYR A 24 6.14 3.88 -8.83
C TYR A 24 6.69 4.82 -7.75
N THR A 25 6.39 6.12 -7.87
CA THR A 25 6.80 7.14 -6.91
C THR A 25 6.18 6.90 -5.54
N LEU A 26 4.89 6.59 -5.47
CA LEU A 26 4.22 6.32 -4.19
C LEU A 26 4.71 5.03 -3.53
N CYS A 27 4.84 3.95 -4.29
CA CYS A 27 5.26 2.66 -3.72
C CYS A 27 6.73 2.67 -3.28
N LEU A 28 7.65 3.10 -4.13
CA LEU A 28 9.07 3.14 -3.80
C LEU A 28 9.41 4.34 -2.91
N GLY A 29 9.05 5.55 -3.35
CA GLY A 29 9.33 6.78 -2.63
C GLY A 29 8.67 6.78 -1.26
N GLY A 30 7.39 6.39 -1.17
CA GLY A 30 6.69 6.27 0.11
C GLY A 30 7.33 5.26 1.05
N SER A 31 7.79 4.11 0.55
CA SER A 31 8.49 3.11 1.38
C SER A 31 9.85 3.60 1.87
N ILE A 32 10.66 4.20 0.98
CA ILE A 32 11.99 4.74 1.29
C ILE A 32 11.89 5.90 2.28
N ILE A 33 11.03 6.88 2.01
CA ILE A 33 10.83 8.03 2.89
C ILE A 33 10.31 7.58 4.26
N ASN A 34 9.35 6.66 4.30
CA ASN A 34 8.87 6.12 5.57
C ASN A 34 9.98 5.40 6.35
N TYR A 35 10.91 4.73 5.67
CA TYR A 35 12.09 4.15 6.31
C TYR A 35 13.01 5.24 6.87
N LEU A 36 13.34 6.26 6.08
CA LEU A 36 14.20 7.38 6.49
C LEU A 36 13.61 8.16 7.68
N LEU A 37 12.32 8.50 7.62
CA LEU A 37 11.61 9.16 8.72
C LEU A 37 11.67 8.32 10.00
N ARG A 38 11.51 7.00 9.90
CA ARG A 38 11.62 6.14 11.08
C ARG A 38 13.02 6.10 11.69
N VAL A 39 14.06 6.25 10.87
CA VAL A 39 15.45 6.25 11.34
C VAL A 39 15.84 7.61 11.94
N PHE A 40 15.46 8.71 11.30
CA PHE A 40 15.91 10.05 11.67
C PHE A 40 14.95 10.82 12.60
N ALA A 41 13.64 10.60 12.45
CA ALA A 41 12.59 11.31 13.18
C ALA A 41 11.46 10.33 13.59
N PRO A 42 11.76 9.32 14.43
CA PRO A 42 10.75 8.37 14.90
C PRO A 42 9.69 9.09 15.73
N GLY A 43 8.41 8.83 15.44
CA GLY A 43 7.30 9.42 16.17
C GLY A 43 6.07 9.66 15.30
N GLU A 44 5.28 10.66 15.68
CA GLU A 44 4.00 11.01 15.03
C GLU A 44 4.15 11.32 13.54
N ASP A 45 5.18 12.08 13.17
CA ASP A 45 5.46 12.46 11.78
C ASP A 45 5.52 11.27 10.80
N GLN A 46 6.16 10.17 11.23
CA GLN A 46 6.29 8.95 10.44
C GLN A 46 4.92 8.28 10.23
N GLU A 47 4.07 8.30 11.25
CA GLU A 47 2.74 7.73 11.18
C GLU A 47 1.82 8.56 10.28
N GLU A 48 1.90 9.89 10.37
CA GLU A 48 1.11 10.80 9.55
C GLU A 48 1.47 10.70 8.07
N PHE A 49 2.77 10.70 7.75
CA PHE A 49 3.23 10.49 6.38
C PHE A 49 2.83 9.09 5.86
N SER A 50 3.08 8.03 6.64
CA SER A 50 2.71 6.66 6.24
C SER A 50 1.21 6.52 6.00
N ARG A 51 0.38 7.24 6.76
CA ARG A 51 -1.08 7.30 6.60
C ARG A 51 -1.46 7.99 5.29
N GLY A 52 -0.87 9.16 5.00
CA GLY A 52 -1.08 9.87 3.74
C GLY A 52 -0.74 9.00 2.53
N VAL A 53 0.43 8.38 2.53
CA VAL A 53 0.87 7.46 1.48
C VAL A 53 -0.07 6.27 1.34
N SER A 54 -0.43 5.59 2.44
CA SER A 54 -1.30 4.41 2.39
C SER A 54 -2.70 4.76 1.87
N SER A 55 -3.24 5.92 2.27
CA SER A 55 -4.53 6.41 1.79
C SER A 55 -4.50 6.73 0.29
N ALA A 56 -3.44 7.38 -0.19
CA ALA A 56 -3.26 7.69 -1.60
C ALA A 56 -3.14 6.41 -2.45
N LEU A 57 -2.30 5.46 -2.01
CA LEU A 57 -2.15 4.15 -2.66
C LEU A 57 -3.47 3.37 -2.70
N GLY A 58 -4.20 3.33 -1.58
CA GLY A 58 -5.49 2.65 -1.49
C GLY A 58 -6.56 3.26 -2.41
N LEU A 59 -6.63 4.60 -2.48
CA LEU A 59 -7.56 5.31 -3.35
C LEU A 59 -7.22 5.09 -4.83
N GLN A 60 -5.94 5.22 -5.21
CA GLN A 60 -5.49 4.95 -6.59
C GLN A 60 -5.75 3.49 -6.98
N GLY A 61 -5.50 2.54 -6.07
CA GLY A 61 -5.78 1.12 -6.31
C GLY A 61 -7.26 0.82 -6.50
N LEU A 62 -8.13 1.40 -5.67
CA LEU A 62 -9.57 1.22 -5.82
C LEU A 62 -10.07 1.85 -7.12
N ALA A 63 -9.62 3.07 -7.45
CA ALA A 63 -9.98 3.73 -8.70
C ALA A 63 -9.56 2.89 -9.92
N LEU A 64 -8.32 2.39 -9.94
CA LEU A 64 -7.82 1.55 -11.01
C LEU A 64 -8.59 0.22 -11.13
N LEU A 65 -8.96 -0.40 -10.01
CA LEU A 65 -9.77 -1.61 -9.99
C LEU A 65 -11.17 -1.36 -10.55
N CYS A 66 -11.84 -0.29 -10.11
CA CYS A 66 -13.15 0.10 -10.62
C CYS A 66 -13.12 0.39 -12.12
N THR A 67 -12.11 1.13 -12.60
CA THR A 67 -11.91 1.42 -14.02
C THR A 67 -11.71 0.14 -14.82
N ALA A 68 -10.87 -0.78 -14.34
CA ALA A 68 -10.63 -2.04 -15.04
C ALA A 68 -11.87 -2.94 -15.09
N ILE A 69 -12.65 -3.01 -14.00
CA ILE A 69 -13.92 -3.75 -14.00
C ILE A 69 -14.88 -3.11 -15.02
N TYR A 70 -15.04 -1.79 -14.99
CA TYR A 70 -15.91 -1.07 -15.91
C TYR A 70 -15.54 -1.31 -17.38
N GLN A 71 -14.27 -1.14 -17.74
CA GLN A 71 -13.79 -1.36 -19.10
C GLN A 71 -13.82 -2.83 -19.52
N THR A 72 -13.60 -3.76 -18.58
CA THR A 72 -13.72 -5.21 -18.85
C THR A 72 -15.17 -5.58 -19.19
N VAL A 73 -16.14 -5.05 -18.45
CA VAL A 73 -17.57 -5.30 -18.70
C VAL A 73 -18.01 -4.73 -20.05
N ARG A 74 -17.44 -3.59 -20.46
CA ARG A 74 -17.71 -2.99 -21.78
C ARG A 74 -17.04 -3.73 -22.94
N GLY A 75 -16.04 -4.56 -22.66
CA GLY A 75 -15.22 -5.21 -23.69
C GLY A 75 -14.17 -4.29 -24.31
N ASP A 76 -13.98 -3.10 -23.77
CA ASP A 76 -13.06 -2.09 -24.30
C ASP A 76 -11.60 -2.34 -23.83
N LEU A 77 -11.42 -3.15 -22.78
CA LEU A 77 -10.11 -3.46 -22.23
C LEU A 77 -9.45 -4.64 -22.96
N THR A 78 -8.33 -4.41 -23.64
CA THR A 78 -7.51 -5.50 -24.23
C THR A 78 -6.86 -6.39 -23.15
N LEU A 79 -6.42 -7.60 -23.53
CA LEU A 79 -5.70 -8.50 -22.61
C LEU A 79 -4.42 -7.88 -22.05
N PHE A 80 -3.64 -7.22 -22.90
CA PHE A 80 -2.39 -6.56 -22.50
C PHE A 80 -2.64 -5.50 -21.42
N HIS A 81 -3.64 -4.64 -21.62
CA HIS A 81 -4.01 -3.60 -20.67
C HIS A 81 -4.53 -4.19 -19.36
N ALA A 82 -5.35 -5.25 -19.41
CA ALA A 82 -5.80 -5.96 -18.22
C ALA A 82 -4.65 -6.56 -17.40
N ILE A 83 -3.65 -7.14 -18.08
CA ILE A 83 -2.42 -7.65 -17.44
C ILE A 83 -1.63 -6.52 -16.77
N CYS A 84 -1.51 -5.36 -17.43
CA CYS A 84 -0.86 -4.19 -16.84
C CYS A 84 -1.59 -3.72 -15.58
N VAL A 85 -2.92 -3.64 -15.61
CA VAL A 85 -3.72 -3.26 -14.42
C VAL A 85 -3.54 -4.25 -13.29
N VAL A 86 -3.62 -5.56 -13.57
CA VAL A 86 -3.40 -6.59 -12.57
C VAL A 86 -2.03 -6.43 -11.91
N HIS A 87 -0.99 -6.14 -12.70
CA HIS A 87 0.36 -5.85 -12.20
C HIS A 87 0.40 -4.59 -11.32
N LEU A 88 -0.18 -3.49 -11.78
CA LEU A 88 -0.20 -2.22 -11.05
C LEU A 88 -0.98 -2.33 -9.74
N LEU A 89 -2.11 -3.05 -9.75
CA LEU A 89 -2.88 -3.35 -8.54
C LEU A 89 -2.11 -4.24 -7.56
N ALA A 90 -1.29 -5.16 -8.05
CA ALA A 90 -0.40 -5.96 -7.21
C ALA A 90 0.70 -5.11 -6.54
N ILE A 91 1.20 -4.07 -7.23
CA ILE A 91 2.16 -3.10 -6.69
C ILE A 91 1.51 -2.21 -5.62
N LEU A 92 0.35 -1.63 -5.94
CA LEU A 92 -0.40 -0.72 -5.05
C LEU A 92 -0.85 -1.42 -3.76
N GLY A 93 -1.28 -2.68 -3.90
CA GLY A 93 -1.94 -3.41 -2.84
C GLY A 93 -3.30 -2.81 -2.46
N MET A 94 -4.10 -3.57 -1.71
CA MET A 94 -5.41 -3.13 -1.21
C MET A 94 -5.35 -2.92 0.30
N LYS A 95 -4.67 -1.85 0.74
CA LYS A 95 -4.63 -1.44 2.14
C LYS A 95 -5.49 -0.20 2.37
N MET A 96 -6.82 -0.36 2.35
CA MET A 96 -7.77 0.70 2.72
C MET A 96 -8.02 0.76 4.23
N VAL A 97 -6.96 0.68 5.02
CA VAL A 97 -7.08 0.74 6.48
C VAL A 97 -6.94 2.19 6.91
N SER A 98 -8.02 2.77 7.41
CA SER A 98 -8.04 4.10 8.04
C SER A 98 -7.17 4.08 9.31
N LYS A 99 -5.87 4.36 9.18
CA LYS A 99 -4.93 4.55 10.31
C LYS A 99 -5.02 6.00 10.81
N GLY A 100 -6.13 6.43 11.41
CA GLY A 100 -6.32 7.83 11.83
C GLY A 100 -6.79 7.96 13.27
N ARG A 101 -7.03 9.20 13.73
CA ARG A 101 -7.64 9.50 15.06
C ARG A 101 -9.00 8.82 15.28
N TYR A 102 -9.60 8.32 14.21
CA TYR A 102 -10.84 7.58 14.27
C TYR A 102 -10.68 6.06 14.26
N ALA A 103 -9.44 5.55 14.27
CA ALA A 103 -9.13 4.14 14.43
C ALA A 103 -9.48 3.71 15.86
N GLY A 104 -10.70 3.20 16.05
CA GLY A 104 -11.22 2.78 17.36
C GLY A 104 -12.55 3.41 17.75
N LEU A 105 -13.05 4.39 16.98
CA LEU A 105 -14.38 4.96 17.21
C LEU A 105 -15.47 4.02 16.64
N GLY A 106 -15.78 2.99 17.44
CA GLY A 106 -16.95 2.14 17.29
C GLY A 106 -16.77 0.91 16.39
N PRO A 107 -17.45 -0.22 16.71
CA PRO A 107 -17.36 -1.47 15.96
C PRO A 107 -17.91 -1.35 14.53
N TRP A 108 -18.92 -0.49 14.31
CA TRP A 108 -19.55 -0.28 13.00
C TRP A 108 -18.57 0.24 11.95
N ARG A 109 -17.70 1.19 12.32
CA ARG A 109 -16.70 1.73 11.41
C ARG A 109 -15.69 0.65 10.99
N LEU A 110 -15.24 -0.15 11.96
CA LEU A 110 -14.34 -1.27 11.68
C LEU A 110 -14.99 -2.27 10.71
N TYR A 111 -16.25 -2.66 10.95
CA TYR A 111 -16.97 -3.55 10.05
C TYR A 111 -17.12 -2.96 8.66
N PHE A 112 -17.42 -1.67 8.54
CA PHE A 112 -17.54 -1.00 7.26
C PHE A 112 -16.23 -1.01 6.45
N PHE A 113 -15.10 -0.58 7.04
CA PHE A 113 -13.81 -0.59 6.35
C PHE A 113 -13.36 -2.01 6.00
N SER A 114 -13.54 -2.97 6.92
CA SER A 114 -13.24 -4.38 6.66
C SER A 114 -14.10 -4.93 5.53
N ALA A 115 -15.40 -4.60 5.49
CA ALA A 115 -16.30 -5.03 4.41
C ALA A 115 -15.88 -4.47 3.06
N ILE A 116 -15.55 -3.18 2.97
CA ILE A 116 -15.02 -2.57 1.74
C ILE A 116 -13.73 -3.25 1.31
N GLN A 117 -12.81 -3.51 2.24
CA GLN A 117 -11.54 -4.15 1.93
C GLN A 117 -11.72 -5.60 1.43
N ILE A 118 -12.61 -6.37 2.07
CA ILE A 118 -12.97 -7.73 1.63
C ILE A 118 -13.61 -7.69 0.25
N LEU A 119 -14.53 -6.75 0.01
CA LEU A 119 -15.19 -6.59 -1.28
C LEU A 119 -14.19 -6.21 -2.39
N ALA A 120 -13.29 -5.27 -2.12
CA ALA A 120 -12.23 -4.88 -3.06
C ALA A 120 -11.29 -6.06 -3.35
N LEU A 121 -10.87 -6.80 -2.33
CA LEU A 121 -10.04 -8.00 -2.49
C LEU A 121 -10.74 -9.08 -3.31
N ALA A 122 -12.02 -9.34 -3.02
CA ALA A 122 -12.83 -10.29 -3.77
C ALA A 122 -12.99 -9.86 -5.24
N ALA A 123 -13.26 -8.59 -5.50
CA ALA A 123 -13.39 -8.03 -6.84
C ALA A 123 -12.06 -8.12 -7.62
N PHE A 124 -10.93 -7.81 -6.98
CA PHE A 124 -9.61 -7.97 -7.57
C PHE A 124 -9.31 -9.43 -7.94
N LEU A 125 -9.55 -10.38 -7.02
CA LEU A 125 -9.34 -11.80 -7.27
C LEU A 125 -10.26 -12.32 -8.38
N ALA A 126 -11.53 -11.93 -8.37
CA ALA A 126 -12.50 -12.29 -9.41
C ALA A 126 -12.07 -11.76 -10.78
N LEU A 127 -11.65 -10.49 -10.87
CA LEU A 127 -11.12 -9.90 -12.11
C LEU A 127 -9.89 -10.66 -12.61
N ASN A 128 -8.95 -10.97 -11.73
CA ASN A 128 -7.76 -11.75 -12.06
C ASN A 128 -8.11 -13.12 -12.64
N VAL A 129 -8.95 -13.89 -11.93
CA VAL A 129 -9.39 -15.21 -12.39
C VAL A 129 -10.10 -15.09 -13.73
N TYR A 130 -10.99 -14.11 -13.90
CA TYR A 130 -11.71 -13.88 -15.15
C TYR A 130 -10.75 -13.61 -16.32
N VAL A 131 -9.80 -12.68 -16.16
CA VAL A 131 -8.79 -12.35 -17.17
C VAL A 131 -7.99 -13.58 -17.58
N TRP A 132 -7.48 -14.37 -16.63
CA TRP A 132 -6.66 -15.54 -16.93
C TRP A 132 -7.44 -16.73 -17.49
N VAL A 133 -8.70 -16.93 -17.05
CA VAL A 133 -9.61 -17.94 -17.62
C VAL A 133 -10.00 -17.57 -19.05
N LYS A 134 -10.22 -16.29 -19.34
CA LYS A 134 -10.62 -15.81 -20.67
C LYS A 134 -9.47 -15.37 -21.56
N ALA A 135 -8.22 -15.45 -21.11
CA ALA A 135 -7.06 -14.87 -21.80
C ALA A 135 -7.03 -15.07 -23.33
N PRO A 136 -7.29 -16.26 -23.92
CA PRO A 136 -7.28 -16.42 -25.39
C PRO A 136 -8.34 -15.60 -26.14
N GLN A 137 -9.44 -15.24 -25.49
CA GLN A 137 -10.62 -14.56 -26.07
C GLN A 137 -10.93 -13.24 -25.36
N PHE A 138 -10.06 -12.77 -24.47
CA PHE A 138 -10.32 -11.62 -23.64
C PHE A 138 -10.23 -10.31 -24.42
N GLY A 139 -11.14 -9.37 -24.13
CA GLY A 139 -11.06 -7.98 -24.58
C GLY A 139 -11.52 -7.71 -26.00
N SER A 140 -11.27 -6.47 -26.45
CA SER A 140 -11.66 -5.95 -27.77
C SER A 140 -10.89 -6.55 -28.94
N GLN A 141 -9.69 -7.09 -28.69
CA GLN A 141 -8.77 -7.60 -29.72
C GLN A 141 -8.34 -9.07 -29.50
N PRO A 142 -9.27 -10.03 -29.48
CA PRO A 142 -8.95 -11.43 -29.18
C PRO A 142 -7.93 -12.07 -30.14
N GLN A 143 -7.87 -11.60 -31.38
CA GLN A 143 -6.89 -12.04 -32.38
C GLN A 143 -5.44 -11.76 -31.95
N CYS A 144 -5.22 -10.71 -31.16
CA CYS A 144 -3.90 -10.24 -30.73
C CYS A 144 -3.38 -10.94 -29.47
N ASN A 145 -4.26 -11.59 -28.72
CA ASN A 145 -3.93 -12.22 -27.43
C ASN A 145 -2.86 -13.33 -27.58
N LYS A 146 -2.76 -13.93 -28.77
CA LYS A 146 -1.76 -14.98 -29.08
C LYS A 146 -0.33 -14.45 -29.11
N ASP A 147 -0.18 -13.17 -29.42
CA ASP A 147 1.10 -12.48 -29.53
C ASP A 147 1.41 -11.65 -28.28
N THR A 148 0.45 -11.51 -27.36
CA THR A 148 0.67 -10.83 -26.08
C THR A 148 1.71 -11.56 -25.24
N VAL A 149 2.81 -10.86 -24.97
CA VAL A 149 3.93 -11.37 -24.15
C VAL A 149 3.79 -10.84 -22.73
N TYR A 150 3.99 -11.72 -21.76
CA TYR A 150 4.17 -11.38 -20.35
C TYR A 150 5.58 -11.75 -19.92
N VAL A 151 6.22 -10.85 -19.17
CA VAL A 151 7.61 -11.05 -18.76
C VAL A 151 7.66 -11.56 -17.33
N VAL A 152 8.43 -12.62 -17.09
CA VAL A 152 8.68 -13.16 -15.74
C VAL A 152 10.17 -13.39 -15.61
N PHE A 153 10.79 -12.76 -14.61
CA PHE A 153 12.26 -12.82 -14.41
C PHE A 153 13.07 -12.55 -15.69
N GLY A 154 12.63 -11.58 -16.51
CA GLY A 154 13.30 -11.24 -17.77
C GLY A 154 12.98 -12.14 -18.96
N VAL A 155 12.33 -13.28 -18.73
CA VAL A 155 11.94 -14.24 -19.77
C VAL A 155 10.58 -13.87 -20.35
N SER A 156 10.47 -13.91 -21.68
CA SER A 156 9.22 -13.64 -22.40
C SER A 156 8.36 -14.89 -22.49
N ILE A 157 7.16 -14.84 -21.94
CA ILE A 157 6.20 -15.96 -21.92
C ILE A 157 4.91 -15.47 -22.58
N LYS A 158 4.35 -16.25 -23.51
CA LYS A 158 3.04 -15.91 -24.10
C LYS A 158 1.97 -15.95 -23.01
N ALA A 159 1.21 -14.87 -22.86
CA ALA A 159 0.15 -14.77 -21.85
C ALA A 159 -0.95 -15.83 -22.05
N THR A 160 -1.12 -16.31 -23.29
CA THR A 160 -2.08 -17.36 -23.66
C THR A 160 -1.57 -18.79 -23.44
N SER A 161 -0.30 -18.97 -23.04
CA SER A 161 0.28 -20.29 -22.77
C SER A 161 -0.51 -21.03 -21.69
N PRO A 162 -1.01 -22.26 -21.95
CA PRO A 162 -1.82 -23.01 -20.99
C PRO A 162 -1.10 -23.25 -19.66
N VAL A 163 0.17 -23.65 -19.72
CA VAL A 163 0.99 -23.93 -18.51
C VAL A 163 1.08 -22.69 -17.64
N PHE A 164 1.42 -21.55 -18.25
CA PHE A 164 1.55 -20.30 -17.52
C PHE A 164 0.23 -19.87 -16.87
N ARG A 165 -0.88 -19.97 -17.61
CA ARG A 165 -2.22 -19.66 -17.10
C ARG A 165 -2.60 -20.53 -15.91
N TYR A 166 -2.36 -21.84 -15.97
CA TYR A 166 -2.66 -22.74 -14.85
C TYR A 166 -1.77 -22.48 -13.63
N ILE A 167 -0.51 -22.08 -13.82
CA ILE A 167 0.35 -21.65 -12.70
C ILE A 167 -0.25 -20.43 -12.01
N ILE A 168 -0.65 -19.39 -12.77
CA ILE A 168 -1.24 -18.18 -12.19
C ILE A 168 -2.58 -18.48 -11.52
N LEU A 169 -3.46 -19.25 -12.17
CA LEU A 169 -4.75 -19.66 -11.59
C LEU A 169 -4.57 -20.52 -10.33
N GLY A 170 -3.58 -21.42 -10.33
CA GLY A 170 -3.22 -22.21 -9.15
C GLY A 170 -2.71 -21.35 -8.01
N ALA A 171 -1.87 -20.35 -8.29
CA ALA A 171 -1.39 -19.39 -7.30
C ALA A 171 -2.54 -18.56 -6.71
N LEU A 172 -3.45 -18.04 -7.55
CA LEU A 172 -4.65 -17.33 -7.11
C LEU A 172 -5.57 -18.23 -6.27
N GLY A 173 -5.76 -19.49 -6.69
CA GLY A 173 -6.52 -20.48 -5.95
C GLY A 173 -5.91 -20.78 -4.58
N ALA A 174 -4.58 -20.88 -4.49
CA ALA A 174 -3.86 -21.07 -3.24
C ALA A 174 -4.04 -19.87 -2.29
N VAL A 175 -4.04 -18.64 -2.82
CA VAL A 175 -4.34 -17.43 -2.03
C VAL A 175 -5.76 -17.48 -1.47
N VAL A 176 -6.76 -17.81 -2.30
CA VAL A 176 -8.17 -17.94 -1.86
C VAL A 176 -8.31 -19.04 -0.80
N ALA A 177 -7.70 -20.20 -1.02
CA ALA A 177 -7.71 -21.31 -0.06
C ALA A 177 -7.03 -20.93 1.27
N GLY A 178 -5.89 -20.24 1.21
CA GLY A 178 -5.19 -19.74 2.39
C GLY A 178 -6.01 -18.71 3.18
N CYS A 179 -6.68 -17.78 2.49
CA CYS A 179 -7.62 -16.87 3.12
C CYS A 179 -8.78 -17.61 3.78
N ALA A 180 -9.41 -18.54 3.06
CA ALA A 180 -10.53 -19.33 3.58
C ALA A 180 -10.11 -20.13 4.82
N LEU A 181 -8.96 -20.81 4.79
CA LEU A 181 -8.41 -21.56 5.92
C LEU A 181 -8.12 -20.64 7.11
N THR A 182 -7.55 -19.46 6.87
CA THR A 182 -7.31 -18.47 7.93
C THR A 182 -8.63 -18.04 8.59
N PHE A 183 -9.67 -17.75 7.79
CA PHE A 183 -10.97 -17.37 8.32
C PHE A 183 -11.65 -18.53 9.07
N THR A 184 -11.63 -19.75 8.55
CA THR A 184 -12.26 -20.92 9.19
C THR A 184 -11.54 -21.34 10.47
N CYS A 185 -10.21 -21.26 10.54
CA CYS A 185 -9.46 -21.54 11.76
C CYS A 185 -9.68 -20.47 12.84
N MET A 186 -9.92 -19.22 12.45
CA MET A 186 -10.02 -18.09 13.38
C MET A 186 -11.44 -17.82 13.88
N LEU A 187 -12.47 -18.19 13.11
CA LEU A 187 -13.86 -18.06 13.51
C LEU A 187 -14.17 -18.79 14.85
N PRO A 188 -13.75 -20.06 15.08
CA PRO A 188 -13.94 -20.73 16.37
C PRO A 188 -13.22 -20.04 17.52
N CYS A 189 -12.00 -19.53 17.30
CA CYS A 189 -11.26 -18.78 18.31
C CYS A 189 -12.00 -17.50 18.70
N LEU A 190 -12.56 -16.79 17.73
CA LEU A 190 -13.37 -15.59 17.97
C LEU A 190 -14.69 -15.94 18.68
N CYS A 191 -15.40 -16.97 18.23
CA CYS A 191 -16.64 -17.43 18.88
C CYS A 191 -16.40 -17.90 20.32
N GLY A 192 -15.32 -18.66 20.55
CA GLY A 192 -14.89 -19.11 21.87
C GLY A 192 -14.52 -17.94 22.78
N TYR A 193 -13.81 -16.94 22.26
CA TYR A 193 -13.49 -15.71 22.98
C TYR A 193 -14.74 -14.90 23.35
N VAL A 194 -15.69 -14.74 22.42
CA VAL A 194 -16.96 -14.06 22.68
C VAL A 194 -17.80 -14.82 23.72
N ALA A 195 -17.87 -16.14 23.63
CA ALA A 195 -18.58 -16.97 24.60
C ALA A 195 -17.93 -16.93 25.99
N TYR A 196 -16.60 -17.00 26.07
CA TYR A 196 -15.84 -16.85 27.31
C TYR A 196 -16.11 -15.49 27.96
N ARG A 197 -16.08 -14.41 27.17
CA ARG A 197 -16.36 -13.05 27.67
C ARG A 197 -17.80 -12.88 28.16
N ARG A 198 -18.77 -13.50 27.48
CA ARG A 198 -20.18 -13.50 27.94
C ARG A 198 -20.36 -14.26 29.27
N ARG A 199 -19.57 -15.31 29.52
CA ARG A 199 -19.64 -16.10 30.76
C ARG A 199 -18.92 -15.44 31.94
N HIS A 200 -17.86 -14.66 31.68
CA HIS A 200 -17.06 -14.01 32.71
C HIS A 200 -17.00 -12.48 32.52
N PRO A 201 -18.11 -11.75 32.77
CA PRO A 201 -18.12 -10.29 32.66
C PRO A 201 -17.09 -9.62 33.60
N ASP A 202 -16.89 -10.18 34.80
CA ASP A 202 -16.00 -9.61 35.83
C ASP A 202 -14.51 -9.84 35.57
N ALA A 203 -14.15 -10.76 34.66
CA ALA A 203 -12.76 -10.95 34.21
C ALA A 203 -12.27 -9.79 33.31
N GLY A 204 -13.17 -8.88 32.91
CA GLY A 204 -12.92 -7.83 31.94
C GLY A 204 -11.84 -6.82 32.32
N ASN A 205 -11.72 -6.46 33.61
CA ASN A 205 -10.81 -5.41 34.08
C ASN A 205 -9.35 -5.87 34.19
N ARG A 206 -9.10 -7.18 34.37
CA ARG A 206 -7.71 -7.70 34.55
C ARG A 206 -7.04 -8.10 33.24
N ILE A 207 -7.83 -8.42 32.21
CA ILE A 207 -7.36 -8.88 30.89
C ILE A 207 -7.23 -7.72 29.88
N GLU A 208 -7.64 -6.50 30.25
CA GLU A 208 -7.55 -5.32 29.36
C GLU A 208 -6.11 -4.97 28.95
N GLY A 209 -5.11 -5.30 29.78
CA GLY A 209 -3.69 -5.19 29.43
C GLY A 209 -3.20 -6.24 28.42
N GLN A 210 -3.80 -7.44 28.43
CA GLN A 210 -3.42 -8.55 27.53
C GLN A 210 -4.28 -8.60 26.24
N LYS A 211 -5.47 -7.97 26.26
CA LYS A 211 -6.39 -7.78 25.12
C LYS A 211 -5.75 -7.13 23.89
N ARG A 212 -4.75 -6.26 24.06
CA ARG A 212 -4.14 -5.52 22.93
C ARG A 212 -3.33 -6.43 22.00
N GLY A 213 -2.73 -7.51 22.49
CA GLY A 213 -1.79 -8.32 21.70
C GLY A 213 -2.44 -9.08 20.53
N TRP A 214 -3.64 -9.63 20.71
CA TRP A 214 -4.21 -10.59 19.76
C TRP A 214 -5.06 -9.95 18.65
N MET A 215 -5.83 -8.88 18.95
CA MET A 215 -6.54 -8.13 17.90
C MET A 215 -5.59 -7.36 16.97
N ASN A 216 -4.39 -6.99 17.46
CA ASN A 216 -3.33 -6.38 16.64
C ASN A 216 -2.81 -7.31 15.52
N TRP A 217 -3.02 -8.63 15.62
CA TRP A 217 -2.59 -9.58 14.58
C TRP A 217 -3.54 -9.63 13.38
N PHE A 218 -4.86 -9.54 13.62
CA PHE A 218 -5.87 -9.57 12.55
C PHE A 218 -6.03 -8.24 11.83
N VAL A 219 -5.77 -7.19 12.58
CA VAL A 219 -5.92 -5.82 12.15
C VAL A 219 -4.62 -5.17 12.60
N GLU A 220 -3.59 -5.20 11.75
CA GLU A 220 -2.42 -4.32 11.90
C GLU A 220 -2.82 -2.86 11.56
N VAL A 221 -3.98 -2.44 12.08
CA VAL A 221 -4.16 -1.09 12.57
C VAL A 221 -3.19 -1.04 13.73
N ASN A 222 -2.02 -0.43 13.50
CA ASN A 222 -1.35 0.27 14.57
C ASN A 222 -2.43 1.13 15.21
N HIS A 223 -3.05 0.67 16.29
CA HIS A 223 -3.78 1.57 17.15
C HIS A 223 -2.69 2.53 17.63
N PRO A 224 -2.75 3.83 17.29
CA PRO A 224 -2.06 4.79 18.12
C PRO A 224 -2.72 4.58 19.49
N VAL A 225 -2.04 3.82 20.34
CA VAL A 225 -2.40 3.78 21.73
C VAL A 225 -2.21 5.23 22.14
N TYR A 226 -3.31 5.95 22.31
CA TYR A 226 -3.35 7.15 23.15
C TYR A 226 -3.04 6.67 24.57
N GLN A 227 -1.79 6.30 24.79
CA GLN A 227 -1.22 6.11 26.10
C GLN A 227 -0.94 7.55 26.51
N ASP A 228 -1.62 8.00 27.56
CA ASP A 228 -1.31 9.30 28.17
C ASP A 228 0.21 9.39 28.32
N ARG A 229 0.75 10.37 27.59
CA ARG A 229 2.08 10.34 27.00
C ARG A 229 3.08 10.91 28.01
N LEU A 230 3.72 10.02 28.77
CA LEU A 230 4.96 10.36 29.48
C LEU A 230 6.16 9.54 29.02
N GLU A 231 5.97 8.45 28.28
CA GLU A 231 7.11 7.66 27.81
C GLU A 231 7.58 8.12 26.42
N PRO A 232 8.89 8.43 26.27
CA PRO A 232 9.44 8.85 24.99
C PRO A 232 9.32 7.73 23.96
N PRO A 233 9.17 8.04 22.66
CA PRO A 233 9.04 7.04 21.60
C PRO A 233 10.21 6.07 21.66
N GLU A 234 9.91 4.79 21.89
CA GLU A 234 10.89 3.74 22.05
C GLU A 234 11.68 3.60 20.74
N ARG A 235 12.95 4.06 20.73
CA ARG A 235 13.84 3.88 19.59
C ARG A 235 14.02 2.38 19.35
N LEU A 236 13.54 1.88 18.21
CA LEU A 236 13.75 0.48 17.81
C LEU A 236 15.25 0.16 17.87
N HIS A 237 15.65 -0.68 18.83
CA HIS A 237 17.01 -1.17 18.94
C HIS A 237 17.11 -2.66 18.57
N GLY A 238 18.28 -3.04 18.05
CA GLY A 238 18.65 -4.43 17.79
C GLY A 238 17.72 -5.15 16.80
N LYS A 239 17.16 -6.28 17.24
CA LYS A 239 16.42 -7.22 16.39
C LYS A 239 15.16 -6.63 15.75
N ALA A 240 14.49 -5.71 16.44
CA ALA A 240 13.27 -5.07 15.90
C ALA A 240 13.58 -4.19 14.68
N LEU A 241 14.66 -3.39 14.75
CA LEU A 241 15.10 -2.55 13.65
C LEU A 241 15.56 -3.40 12.46
N LEU A 242 16.26 -4.51 12.71
CA LEU A 242 16.67 -5.45 11.69
C LEU A 242 15.47 -6.04 10.96
N ASN A 243 14.48 -6.57 11.69
CA ASN A 243 13.27 -7.14 11.09
C ASN A 243 12.49 -6.08 10.27
N PHE A 244 12.36 -4.87 10.80
CA PHE A 244 11.72 -3.77 10.08
C PHE A 244 12.47 -3.44 8.78
N THR A 245 13.80 -3.33 8.85
CA THR A 245 14.65 -3.03 7.69
C THR A 245 14.55 -4.14 6.65
N LEU A 246 14.66 -5.40 7.06
CA LEU A 246 14.54 -6.55 6.15
C LEU A 246 13.17 -6.59 5.47
N ASN A 247 12.08 -6.36 6.21
CA ASN A 247 10.74 -6.29 5.63
C ASN A 247 10.61 -5.17 4.60
N LYS A 248 11.21 -4.00 4.86
CA LYS A 248 11.21 -2.88 3.91
C LYS A 248 12.08 -3.15 2.68
N VAL A 249 13.26 -3.74 2.85
CA VAL A 249 14.12 -4.15 1.73
C VAL A 249 13.45 -5.21 0.87
N ALA A 250 12.80 -6.21 1.49
CA ALA A 250 12.05 -7.24 0.78
C ALA A 250 10.90 -6.62 -0.03
N TYR A 251 10.11 -5.73 0.59
CA TYR A 251 9.03 -5.01 -0.09
C TYR A 251 9.55 -4.16 -1.26
N CYS A 252 10.60 -3.34 -1.05
CA CYS A 252 11.18 -2.53 -2.12
C CYS A 252 11.74 -3.38 -3.26
N SER A 253 12.43 -4.49 -2.94
CA SER A 253 12.94 -5.43 -3.94
C SER A 253 11.80 -6.05 -4.77
N PHE A 254 10.71 -6.43 -4.11
CA PHE A 254 9.51 -6.93 -4.77
C PHE A 254 8.86 -5.87 -5.68
N CYS A 255 8.72 -4.62 -5.21
CA CYS A 255 8.22 -3.52 -6.04
C CYS A 255 9.12 -3.26 -7.25
N ILE A 256 10.45 -3.20 -7.08
CA ILE A 256 11.40 -3.03 -8.17
C ILE A 256 11.25 -4.16 -9.20
N TYR A 257 11.16 -5.40 -8.73
CA TYR A 257 10.93 -6.56 -9.61
C TYR A 257 9.64 -6.40 -10.43
N LEU A 258 8.51 -6.05 -9.80
CA LEU A 258 7.25 -5.86 -10.51
C LEU A 258 7.30 -4.68 -11.50
N ILE A 259 7.96 -3.58 -11.13
CA ILE A 259 8.14 -2.42 -12.02
C ILE A 259 8.96 -2.82 -13.25
N VAL A 260 10.12 -3.44 -13.05
CA VAL A 260 10.98 -3.88 -14.16
C VAL A 260 10.25 -4.90 -15.04
N SER A 261 9.53 -5.84 -14.43
CA SER A 261 8.72 -6.84 -15.14
C SER A 261 7.62 -6.19 -16.00
N LEU A 262 6.92 -5.20 -15.44
CA LEU A 262 5.87 -4.45 -16.14
C LEU A 262 6.46 -3.63 -17.30
N GLU A 263 7.55 -2.89 -17.08
CA GLU A 263 8.20 -2.10 -18.13
C GLU A 263 8.72 -2.97 -19.27
N GLN A 264 9.33 -4.12 -18.94
CA GLN A 264 9.75 -5.08 -19.95
C GLN A 264 8.55 -5.70 -20.69
N THR A 265 7.43 -5.92 -20.00
CA THR A 265 6.20 -6.38 -20.64
C THR A 265 5.69 -5.34 -21.64
N ILE A 266 5.63 -4.07 -21.24
CA ILE A 266 5.20 -2.97 -22.11
C ILE A 266 6.14 -2.84 -23.33
N HIS A 267 7.45 -2.91 -23.12
CA HIS A 267 8.43 -2.75 -24.19
C HIS A 267 8.45 -3.91 -25.21
N ARG A 268 8.08 -5.13 -24.79
CA ARG A 268 8.10 -6.32 -25.65
C ARG A 268 6.79 -6.56 -26.41
N ASN A 269 5.75 -5.79 -26.14
CA ASN A 269 4.49 -5.84 -26.87
C ASN A 269 4.45 -4.71 -27.91
N ASN A 270 3.83 -4.99 -29.05
CA ASN A 270 3.69 -4.02 -30.14
C ASN A 270 2.45 -3.15 -29.89
N LEU A 271 2.65 -2.01 -29.23
CA LEU A 271 1.59 -1.08 -28.86
C LEU A 271 1.48 0.04 -29.88
N ASP A 272 0.29 0.60 -30.03
CA ASP A 272 0.10 1.82 -30.80
C ASP A 272 0.96 2.96 -30.24
N SER A 273 1.45 3.83 -31.12
CA SER A 273 2.21 5.02 -30.79
C SER A 273 1.48 5.98 -29.84
N GLU A 274 0.14 5.99 -29.88
CA GLU A 274 -0.70 6.82 -29.01
C GLU A 274 -0.60 6.43 -27.52
N GLU A 275 -0.10 5.23 -27.20
CA GLU A 275 0.09 4.77 -25.81
C GLU A 275 1.08 5.64 -25.02
N LYS A 276 1.99 6.33 -25.74
CA LYS A 276 2.95 7.28 -25.14
C LYS A 276 2.34 8.66 -24.91
N GLY A 277 1.11 8.89 -25.38
CA GLY A 277 0.41 10.16 -25.24
C GLY A 277 0.08 10.49 -23.79
N TRP A 278 0.07 11.78 -23.49
CA TRP A 278 -0.41 12.31 -22.22
C TRP A 278 -1.90 12.56 -22.27
N THR A 279 -2.64 11.97 -21.34
CA THR A 279 -4.08 12.19 -21.18
C THR A 279 -4.40 12.93 -19.90
N PHE A 280 -5.63 13.44 -19.82
CA PHE A 280 -6.15 14.08 -18.63
C PHE A 280 -6.10 13.18 -17.39
N GLY A 281 -6.42 11.89 -17.54
CA GLY A 281 -6.38 10.92 -16.44
C GLY A 281 -4.97 10.74 -15.85
N GLN A 282 -3.94 10.73 -16.71
CA GLN A 282 -2.55 10.67 -16.27
C GLN A 282 -2.10 11.92 -15.51
N VAL A 283 -2.52 13.11 -15.96
CA VAL A 283 -2.20 14.37 -15.29
C VAL A 283 -2.82 14.39 -13.89
N ILE A 284 -4.09 13.99 -13.75
CA ILE A 284 -4.75 13.85 -12.44
C ILE A 284 -3.98 12.88 -11.53
N ALA A 285 -3.52 11.74 -12.06
CA ALA A 285 -2.76 10.76 -11.28
C ALA A 285 -1.50 11.40 -10.67
N ILE A 286 -0.81 12.27 -11.41
CA ILE A 286 0.34 13.03 -10.89
C ILE A 286 -0.09 14.05 -9.84
N PHE A 287 -1.21 14.76 -10.04
CA PHE A 287 -1.72 15.69 -9.04
C PHE A 287 -2.09 15.00 -7.71
N LEU A 288 -2.48 13.73 -7.71
CA LEU A 288 -2.68 12.97 -6.47
C LEU A 288 -1.37 12.79 -5.68
N LEU A 289 -0.19 12.85 -6.32
CA LEU A 289 1.10 12.88 -5.64
C LEU A 289 1.29 14.18 -4.84
N LEU A 290 0.67 15.27 -5.28
CA LEU A 290 0.84 16.58 -4.64
C LEU A 290 0.37 16.55 -3.18
N GLY A 291 -0.71 15.80 -2.89
CA GLY A 291 -1.16 15.61 -1.50
C GLY A 291 -0.09 14.94 -0.64
N VAL A 292 0.55 13.88 -1.14
CA VAL A 292 1.63 13.18 -0.43
C VAL A 292 2.89 14.04 -0.33
N ALA A 293 3.21 14.80 -1.37
CA ALA A 293 4.33 15.74 -1.36
C ALA A 293 4.12 16.87 -0.36
N ASN A 294 2.89 17.39 -0.23
CA ASN A 294 2.52 18.38 0.76
C ASN A 294 2.66 17.84 2.19
N GLU A 295 2.19 16.62 2.46
CA GLU A 295 2.39 15.95 3.75
C GLU A 295 3.89 15.78 4.07
N LEU A 296 4.69 15.36 3.08
CA LEU A 296 6.13 15.24 3.24
C LEU A 296 6.78 16.59 3.59
N LEU A 297 6.41 17.66 2.88
CA LEU A 297 6.94 18.99 3.11
C LEU A 297 6.59 19.47 4.52
N ASN A 298 5.35 19.29 4.96
CA ASN A 298 4.92 19.66 6.31
C ASN A 298 5.71 18.90 7.39
N VAL A 299 5.96 17.60 7.18
CA VAL A 299 6.79 16.80 8.10
C VAL A 299 8.23 17.32 8.14
N LEU A 300 8.82 17.66 6.98
CA LEU A 300 10.18 18.20 6.93
C LEU A 300 10.29 19.55 7.63
N LEU A 301 9.31 20.44 7.43
CA LEU A 301 9.24 21.74 8.08
C LEU A 301 9.08 21.58 9.60
N ALA A 302 8.15 20.73 10.05
CA ALA A 302 7.96 20.45 11.48
C ALA A 302 9.24 19.87 12.13
N SER A 303 9.96 19.01 11.41
CA SER A 303 11.24 18.46 11.88
C SER A 303 12.33 19.52 11.98
N TRP A 304 12.40 20.44 11.01
CA TRP A 304 13.32 21.58 11.04
C TRP A 304 13.04 22.50 12.23
N ASP A 305 11.78 22.90 12.44
CA ASP A 305 11.40 23.82 13.51
C ASP A 305 11.74 23.27 14.90
N ARG A 306 11.53 21.96 15.12
CA ARG A 306 11.93 21.30 16.38
C ARG A 306 13.44 21.34 16.60
N LYS A 307 14.23 21.07 15.56
CA LYS A 307 15.69 21.13 15.65
C LYS A 307 16.18 22.54 15.98
N GLN A 308 15.53 23.57 15.43
CA GLN A 308 15.86 24.97 15.73
C GLN A 308 15.48 25.34 17.17
N ALA A 309 14.34 24.88 17.68
CA ALA A 309 13.91 25.10 19.06
C ALA A 309 14.90 24.47 20.07
N GLU A 310 15.33 23.23 19.84
CA GLU A 310 16.33 22.54 20.67
C GLU A 310 17.68 23.30 20.69
N SER A 311 18.15 23.75 19.52
CA SER A 311 19.39 24.53 19.43
C SER A 311 19.31 25.86 20.21
N SER A 312 18.13 26.49 20.21
CA SER A 312 17.89 27.74 20.93
C SER A 312 17.86 27.51 22.44
N GLN A 313 17.28 26.41 22.91
CA GLN A 313 17.28 26.04 24.34
C GLN A 313 18.68 25.74 24.87
N GLN A 314 19.51 25.03 24.08
CA GLN A 314 20.90 24.78 24.44
C GLN A 314 21.72 26.07 24.57
N LEU A 315 21.52 27.03 23.65
CA LEU A 315 22.17 28.35 23.72
C LEU A 315 21.79 29.12 24.98
N VAL A 316 20.54 29.04 25.44
CA VAL A 316 20.10 29.69 26.69
C VAL A 316 20.74 29.03 27.91
N GLN A 317 20.85 27.70 27.94
CA GLN A 317 21.42 26.97 29.06
C GLN A 317 22.94 27.17 29.20
N PHE A 318 23.65 27.46 28.10
CA PHE A 318 25.10 27.73 28.10
C PHE A 318 25.47 29.18 28.42
N ARG A 319 24.52 30.10 28.64
CA ARG A 319 24.84 31.44 29.13
C ARG A 319 25.34 31.30 30.58
N PRO A 320 26.66 31.39 30.85
CA PRO A 320 27.18 31.19 32.19
C PRO A 320 26.52 32.25 33.05
N GLY A 321 25.96 31.84 34.19
CA GLY A 321 25.38 32.78 35.14
C GLY A 321 26.38 33.90 35.37
N THR A 322 26.07 35.09 34.86
CA THR A 322 26.63 36.32 35.40
C THR A 322 26.16 36.33 36.85
N GLY A 323 27.01 35.78 37.71
CA GLY A 323 26.81 35.68 39.14
C GLY A 323 26.75 37.09 39.71
N ASN A 324 25.58 37.70 39.64
CA ASN A 324 25.24 38.78 40.54
C ASN A 324 24.76 38.11 41.82
N SER A 325 25.73 37.75 42.66
CA SER A 325 25.54 37.62 44.10
C SER A 325 25.03 38.97 44.62
N VAL A 326 23.72 39.15 44.60
CA VAL A 326 23.08 40.25 45.33
C VAL A 326 23.20 39.88 46.81
N HIS A 327 24.28 40.37 47.42
CA HIS A 327 24.37 40.51 48.86
C HIS A 327 23.25 41.46 49.30
N SER A 328 22.19 40.91 49.87
CA SER A 328 21.20 41.66 50.64
C SER A 328 21.83 42.07 51.97
N SER A 329 22.53 43.19 51.96
CA SER A 329 22.94 43.91 53.16
C SER A 329 21.78 44.76 53.70
N SER A 330 21.34 44.41 54.92
CA SER A 330 20.94 45.31 56.02
C SER A 330 19.90 46.41 55.76
N SER A 331 18.73 46.32 56.40
CA SER A 331 18.41 47.01 57.67
C SER A 331 17.00 46.65 58.14
#